data_AF-A0A7S0A962-F1
#
_entry.id   AF-A0A7S0A962-F1
#
_cell.length_a   1.000
_cell.length_b   1.000
_cell.length_c   1.000
_cell.angle_alpha   90.00
_cell.angle_beta   90.00
_cell.angle_gamma   90.00
#
_symmetry.space_group_name_H-M   'P 1'
#
loop_
_entity.id
_entity.type
_entity.pdbx_description
1 polymer ?
#
loop_
_entity_poly.entity_id
_entity_poly.type
_entity_poly.pdbx_seq_one_letter_code
_entity_poly.pdbx_strand_id
1 'polypeptide(L)'
;THPSRCCSRPSPSGAKNPCVRLAMPLVGNDKCEEGGEAEAALRDFLMHAEPLWKERDIRAVVKKLTRVGVHGVSDLSVMLRKQDREDSINHRLSSAGERRFTRETLDKLRALAAGFSTSGCIRVSL
;
A
#
# COMPACT_ATOMS: atom_id res chain seq x y z
N THR A 1 -55.64 -14.98 -1.06
CA THR A 1 -55.84 -14.37 0.27
C THR A 1 -55.38 -15.33 1.34
N HIS A 2 -54.38 -14.90 2.12
CA HIS A 2 -53.87 -15.51 3.37
C HIS A 2 -53.16 -16.89 3.29
N PRO A 3 -52.28 -17.21 4.26
CA PRO A 3 -50.84 -17.34 4.02
C PRO A 3 -50.27 -18.63 4.64
N SER A 4 -48.98 -18.91 4.46
CA SER A 4 -48.27 -19.85 5.33
C SER A 4 -46.80 -19.48 5.41
N ARG A 5 -46.47 -18.70 6.45
CA ARG A 5 -45.11 -18.61 6.98
C ARG A 5 -44.82 -19.94 7.68
N CYS A 6 -43.73 -20.59 7.32
CA CYS A 6 -42.94 -21.39 8.27
C CYS A 6 -41.47 -21.25 7.89
N CYS A 7 -40.76 -20.45 8.68
CA CYS A 7 -39.31 -20.51 8.79
C CYS A 7 -38.89 -21.95 9.14
N SER A 8 -37.82 -22.47 8.53
CA SER A 8 -36.81 -23.34 9.18
C SER A 8 -35.81 -23.83 8.15
N ARG A 9 -34.61 -23.29 8.22
CA ARG A 9 -33.39 -23.99 7.79
C ARG A 9 -32.88 -24.71 9.02
N PRO A 10 -32.53 -26.00 8.93
CA PRO A 10 -31.16 -26.36 9.26
C PRO A 10 -30.55 -27.42 8.31
N SER A 11 -29.25 -27.26 8.08
CA SER A 11 -28.28 -28.25 7.54
C SER A 11 -28.25 -29.53 8.42
N PRO A 12 -27.51 -30.65 8.15
CA PRO A 12 -26.36 -30.81 7.25
C PRO A 12 -26.20 -32.20 6.56
N SER A 13 -25.05 -32.39 5.91
CA SER A 13 -24.33 -33.67 5.74
C SER A 13 -24.65 -34.53 4.50
N GLY A 14 -23.64 -34.66 3.64
CA GLY A 14 -23.61 -35.54 2.49
C GLY A 14 -22.21 -35.63 1.88
N ALA A 15 -21.21 -35.93 2.72
CA ALA A 15 -19.82 -36.09 2.33
C ALA A 15 -19.59 -37.35 1.49
N LYS A 16 -18.94 -37.22 0.33
CA LYS A 16 -18.10 -38.25 -0.30
C LYS A 16 -17.05 -37.56 -1.18
N ASN A 17 -15.88 -37.25 -0.64
CA ASN A 17 -14.66 -37.16 -1.45
C ASN A 17 -13.53 -37.86 -0.66
N PRO A 18 -12.88 -38.88 -1.25
CA PRO A 18 -11.90 -39.70 -0.55
C PRO A 18 -10.60 -38.94 -0.33
N CYS A 19 -10.08 -39.08 0.89
CA CYS A 19 -8.75 -38.64 1.29
C CYS A 19 -7.68 -39.29 0.41
N VAL A 20 -7.09 -38.52 -0.51
CA VAL A 20 -5.72 -38.78 -0.95
C VAL A 20 -4.80 -37.80 -0.22
N ARG A 21 -4.10 -38.35 0.77
CA ARG A 21 -2.97 -37.74 1.45
C ARG A 21 -1.89 -37.42 0.42
N LEU A 22 -1.81 -36.17 -0.01
CA LEU A 22 -0.55 -35.57 -0.40
C LEU A 22 -0.10 -34.71 0.78
N ALA A 23 0.67 -35.34 1.66
CA ALA A 23 1.48 -34.63 2.63
C ALA A 23 2.55 -33.85 1.84
N MET A 24 2.38 -32.54 1.72
CA MET A 24 3.47 -31.66 1.33
C MET A 24 4.14 -31.11 2.60
N PRO A 25 5.47 -31.12 2.67
CA PRO A 25 6.21 -30.79 3.88
C PRO A 25 6.02 -29.31 4.24
N LEU A 26 5.62 -29.08 5.50
CA LEU A 26 5.75 -27.82 6.20
C LEU A 26 7.24 -27.51 6.34
N VAL A 27 7.79 -26.79 5.37
CA VAL A 27 9.10 -26.15 5.48
C VAL A 27 8.93 -24.66 5.24
N GLY A 28 9.18 -23.90 6.30
CA GLY A 28 9.68 -22.54 6.19
C GLY A 28 8.65 -21.41 6.35
N ASN A 29 8.44 -21.03 7.60
CA ASN A 29 8.20 -19.64 8.01
C ASN A 29 6.95 -18.93 7.46
N ASP A 30 5.78 -19.29 7.99
CA ASP A 30 4.59 -18.42 7.97
C ASP A 30 4.74 -17.26 8.97
N LYS A 31 5.72 -16.37 8.73
CA LYS A 31 5.51 -14.96 9.02
C LYS A 31 5.13 -14.34 7.68
N CYS A 32 3.83 -14.26 7.40
CA CYS A 32 3.29 -13.58 6.24
C CYS A 32 3.62 -12.09 6.34
N GLU A 33 4.83 -11.71 5.98
CA GLU A 33 5.23 -10.32 5.78
C GLU A 33 4.78 -9.88 4.38
N GLU A 34 3.47 -9.90 4.16
CA GLU A 34 2.79 -9.44 2.93
C GLU A 34 2.85 -7.90 2.77
N GLY A 35 3.59 -7.21 3.65
CA GLY A 35 3.88 -5.77 3.56
C GLY A 35 5.20 -5.42 2.85
N GLY A 36 6.04 -6.41 2.53
CA GLY A 36 7.40 -6.16 2.02
C GLY A 36 7.46 -5.56 0.61
N GLU A 37 6.58 -6.00 -0.30
CA GLU A 37 6.65 -5.61 -1.71
C GLU A 37 6.16 -4.17 -1.94
N ALA A 38 5.04 -3.79 -1.30
CA ALA A 38 4.54 -2.42 -1.34
C ALA A 38 5.51 -1.43 -0.68
N GLU A 39 6.14 -1.84 0.43
CA GLU A 39 7.18 -1.03 1.07
C GLU A 39 8.43 -0.92 0.19
N ALA A 40 8.88 -2.01 -0.43
CA ALA A 40 10.03 -1.98 -1.34
C ALA A 40 9.79 -1.07 -2.54
N ALA A 41 8.62 -1.15 -3.17
CA ALA A 41 8.23 -0.25 -4.25
C ALA A 41 8.16 1.21 -3.78
N LEU A 42 7.66 1.46 -2.57
CA LEU A 42 7.63 2.81 -1.98
C LEU A 42 9.05 3.33 -1.72
N ARG A 43 9.95 2.50 -1.20
CA ARG A 43 11.36 2.86 -0.99
C ARG A 43 12.04 3.20 -2.31
N ASP A 44 11.85 2.39 -3.34
CA ASP A 44 12.40 2.62 -4.67
C ASP A 44 11.87 3.95 -5.27
N PHE A 45 10.57 4.19 -5.16
CA PHE A 45 9.95 5.45 -5.57
C PHE A 45 10.53 6.67 -4.84
N LEU A 46 10.73 6.58 -3.52
CA LEU A 46 11.32 7.65 -2.72
C LEU A 46 12.79 7.90 -3.07
N MET A 47 13.56 6.85 -3.38
CA MET A 47 14.94 6.96 -3.84
C MET A 47 15.05 7.64 -5.20
N HIS A 48 14.10 7.40 -6.10
CA HIS A 48 14.04 8.13 -7.37
C HIS A 48 13.70 9.61 -7.17
N ALA A 49 12.92 9.94 -6.14
CA ALA A 49 12.53 11.32 -5.84
C ALA A 49 13.67 12.14 -5.23
N GLU A 50 14.41 11.55 -4.30
CA GLU A 50 15.56 12.17 -3.67
C GLU A 50 16.68 11.13 -3.52
N PRO A 51 17.59 11.03 -4.51
CA PRO A 51 18.70 10.07 -4.46
C PRO A 51 19.71 10.39 -3.35
N LEU A 52 19.63 11.58 -2.75
CA LEU A 52 20.44 12.00 -1.61
C LEU A 52 19.94 11.43 -0.27
N TRP A 53 18.72 10.90 -0.21
CA TRP A 53 18.21 10.28 1.01
C TRP A 53 18.96 8.98 1.30
N LYS A 54 19.47 8.86 2.53
CA LYS A 54 20.10 7.61 2.98
C LYS A 54 19.01 6.63 3.36
N GLU A 55 19.37 5.35 3.47
CA GLU A 55 18.44 4.30 3.90
C GLU A 55 17.78 4.59 5.27
N ARG A 56 18.46 5.33 6.16
CA ARG A 56 17.87 5.81 7.42
C ARG A 56 16.77 6.85 7.18
N ASP A 57 16.99 7.78 6.25
CA ASP A 57 16.02 8.80 5.88
C ASP A 57 14.81 8.17 5.19
N ILE A 58 15.05 7.24 4.26
CA ILE A 58 13.99 6.49 3.57
C ILE A 58 13.11 5.74 4.57
N ARG A 59 13.69 4.98 5.51
CA ARG A 59 12.92 4.28 6.56
C ARG A 59 12.13 5.24 7.44
N ALA A 60 12.72 6.37 7.79
CA ALA A 60 12.02 7.40 8.55
C ALA A 60 10.84 7.96 7.75
N VAL A 61 11.01 8.23 6.45
CA VAL A 61 9.96 8.73 5.56
C VAL A 61 8.85 7.70 5.38
N VAL A 62 9.17 6.43 5.09
CA VAL A 62 8.20 5.35 5.00
C VAL A 62 7.37 5.25 6.29
N LYS A 63 8.01 5.25 7.46
CA LYS A 63 7.31 5.20 8.74
C LYS A 63 6.37 6.39 8.95
N LYS A 64 6.76 7.58 8.50
CA LYS A 64 5.91 8.79 8.53
C LYS A 64 4.73 8.68 7.57
N LEU A 65 4.96 8.14 6.38
CA LEU A 65 3.93 7.86 5.38
C LEU A 65 2.90 6.85 5.92
N THR A 66 3.36 5.77 6.54
CA THR A 66 2.47 4.78 7.18
C THR A 66 1.63 5.41 8.29
N ARG A 67 2.19 6.34 9.08
CA ARG A 67 1.45 7.07 10.11
C ARG A 67 0.31 7.93 9.56
N VAL A 68 0.45 8.46 8.35
CA VAL A 68 -0.60 9.24 7.68
C VAL A 68 -1.54 8.38 6.81
N GLY A 69 -1.42 7.05 6.90
CA GLY A 69 -2.24 6.07 6.19
C GLY A 69 -1.73 5.71 4.79
N VAL A 70 -0.52 6.15 4.42
CA VAL A 70 0.09 5.87 3.11
C VAL A 70 0.91 4.58 3.22
N HIS A 71 0.38 3.50 2.65
CA HIS A 71 1.00 2.17 2.68
C HIS A 71 1.76 1.80 1.39
N GLY A 72 1.70 2.63 0.36
CA GLY A 72 2.35 2.34 -0.92
C GLY A 72 2.34 3.50 -1.90
N VAL A 73 2.98 3.30 -3.05
CA VAL A 73 3.15 4.32 -4.11
C VAL A 73 1.80 4.80 -4.65
N SER A 74 0.83 3.90 -4.82
CA SER A 74 -0.51 4.24 -5.31
C SER A 74 -1.21 5.23 -4.38
N ASP A 75 -1.21 4.95 -3.07
CA ASP A 75 -1.84 5.84 -2.07
C ASP A 75 -1.12 7.20 -2.02
N LEU A 76 0.22 7.17 -2.04
CA LEU A 76 1.04 8.38 -2.11
C LEU A 76 0.70 9.21 -3.36
N SER A 77 0.58 8.57 -4.53
CA SER A 77 0.28 9.24 -5.79
C SER A 77 -1.10 9.92 -5.78
N VAL A 78 -2.10 9.26 -5.19
CA VAL A 78 -3.44 9.82 -5.01
C VAL A 78 -3.37 11.04 -4.10
N MET A 79 -2.66 10.94 -2.96
CA MET A 79 -2.46 12.06 -2.04
C MET A 79 -1.71 13.23 -2.69
N LEU A 80 -0.72 12.97 -3.53
CA LEU A 80 0.08 13.99 -4.21
C LEU A 80 -0.71 14.73 -5.31
N ARG A 81 -1.69 14.05 -5.94
CA ARG A 81 -2.59 14.61 -6.95
C ARG A 81 -3.69 15.49 -6.35
N LYS A 82 -4.05 15.29 -5.07
CA LYS A 82 -4.98 16.19 -4.38
C LYS A 82 -4.37 17.60 -4.34
N GLN A 83 -5.03 18.53 -5.02
CA GLN A 83 -4.68 19.96 -5.00
C GLN A 83 -5.24 20.68 -3.78
N ASP A 84 -6.16 20.03 -3.06
CA ASP A 84 -6.76 20.58 -1.87
C ASP A 84 -5.72 20.77 -0.76
N ARG A 85 -5.76 21.93 -0.08
CA ARG A 85 -4.80 22.26 0.98
C ARG A 85 -5.08 21.48 2.26
N GLU A 86 -6.34 21.17 2.54
CA GLU A 86 -6.80 20.51 3.77
C GLU A 86 -6.56 19.00 3.71
N ASP A 87 -6.62 18.41 2.51
CA ASP A 87 -6.28 16.99 2.28
C ASP A 87 -4.83 16.77 1.80
N SER A 88 -3.98 17.80 1.88
CA SER A 88 -2.60 17.71 1.43
C SER A 88 -1.75 16.81 2.33
N ILE A 89 -0.76 16.13 1.75
CA ILE A 89 0.19 15.28 2.50
C ILE A 89 0.88 16.03 3.64
N ASN A 90 1.19 17.32 3.45
CA ASN A 90 1.78 18.15 4.48
C ASN A 90 0.82 18.46 5.62
N HIS A 91 -0.48 18.60 5.35
CA HIS A 91 -1.49 18.77 6.38
C HIS A 91 -1.59 17.49 7.22
N ARG A 92 -1.64 16.31 6.58
CA ARG A 92 -1.64 15.02 7.29
C ARG A 92 -0.38 14.80 8.13
N LEU A 93 0.79 15.10 7.57
CA LEU A 93 2.06 15.01 8.31
C LEU A 93 2.07 15.95 9.51
N SER A 94 1.59 17.19 9.34
CA SER A 94 1.48 18.16 10.43
C SER A 94 0.51 17.68 11.51
N SER A 95 -0.63 17.10 11.13
CA SER A 95 -1.61 16.53 12.06
C SER A 95 -1.05 15.30 12.80
N ALA A 96 -0.13 14.56 12.19
CA ALA A 96 0.58 13.45 12.81
C ALA A 96 1.80 13.88 13.65
N GLY A 97 2.09 15.19 13.75
CA GLY A 97 3.27 15.72 14.44
C GLY A 97 4.59 15.47 13.71
N GLU A 98 4.54 15.10 12.43
CA GLU A 98 5.70 14.80 11.60
C GLU A 98 6.17 16.01 10.80
N ARG A 99 7.45 16.01 10.46
CA ARG A 99 8.06 17.08 9.68
C ARG A 99 7.50 17.06 8.26
N ARG A 100 6.90 18.18 7.84
CA ARG A 100 6.41 18.43 6.49
C ARG A 100 7.53 18.25 5.45
N PHE A 101 7.16 17.74 4.28
CA PHE A 101 8.05 17.75 3.12
C PHE A 101 8.22 19.18 2.61
N THR A 102 9.42 19.46 2.09
CA THR A 102 9.68 20.73 1.40
C THR A 102 8.89 20.78 0.11
N ARG A 103 8.66 22.00 -0.39
CA ARG A 103 7.97 22.20 -1.67
C ARG A 103 8.71 21.49 -2.81
N GLU A 104 10.03 21.57 -2.85
CA GLU A 104 10.86 20.85 -3.83
C GLU A 104 10.65 19.35 -3.79
N THR A 105 10.70 18.72 -2.60
CA THR A 105 10.47 17.28 -2.50
C THR A 105 9.08 16.90 -2.98
N LEU A 106 8.05 17.68 -2.65
CA LEU A 106 6.69 17.43 -3.14
C LEU A 106 6.57 17.58 -4.66
N ASP A 107 7.28 18.53 -5.25
CA ASP A 107 7.30 18.73 -6.69
C ASP A 107 7.95 17.55 -7.41
N LYS A 108 9.11 17.08 -6.92
CA LYS A 108 9.79 15.88 -7.42
C LYS A 108 8.91 14.64 -7.28
N LEU A 109 8.28 14.44 -6.12
CA LEU A 109 7.36 13.33 -5.89
C LEU A 109 6.13 13.38 -6.81
N ARG A 110 5.60 14.57 -7.10
CA ARG A 110 4.49 14.75 -8.06
C ARG A 110 4.92 14.47 -9.49
N ALA A 111 6.07 14.98 -9.91
CA ALA A 111 6.64 14.73 -11.23
C ALA A 111 6.85 13.22 -11.44
N LEU A 112 7.38 12.53 -10.42
CA LEU A 112 7.49 11.08 -10.44
C LEU A 112 6.13 10.42 -10.44
N ALA A 113 5.20 10.77 -9.56
CA ALA A 113 3.86 10.17 -9.54
C ALA A 113 3.05 10.37 -10.84
N ALA A 114 3.40 11.39 -11.64
CA ALA A 114 2.85 11.61 -12.97
C ALA A 114 3.50 10.69 -14.02
N GLY A 115 4.78 10.33 -13.86
CA GLY A 115 5.52 9.43 -14.77
C GLY A 115 5.56 7.96 -14.35
N PHE A 116 5.37 7.64 -13.07
CA PHE A 116 5.39 6.31 -12.47
C PHE A 116 4.01 5.66 -12.64
N SER A 117 3.60 5.47 -13.89
CA SER A 117 2.50 4.56 -14.19
C SER A 117 3.02 3.15 -13.88
N THR A 118 2.41 2.45 -12.94
CA THR A 118 2.81 1.12 -12.43
C THR A 118 2.80 -0.01 -13.48
N SER A 119 2.68 0.32 -14.76
CA SER A 119 2.95 -0.57 -15.89
C SER A 119 4.14 -0.05 -16.68
N GLY A 120 5.33 -0.47 -16.28
CA GLY A 120 6.49 -0.68 -17.14
C GLY A 120 7.12 0.56 -17.79
N CYS A 121 8.45 0.62 -17.72
CA CYS A 121 9.35 1.50 -18.46
C CYS A 121 9.58 2.89 -17.83
N ILE A 122 10.72 3.00 -17.15
CA ILE A 122 11.38 4.25 -16.82
C ILE A 122 11.70 4.97 -18.12
N ARG A 123 11.09 6.14 -18.36
CA ARG A 123 11.45 6.99 -19.50
C ARG A 123 12.66 7.84 -19.10
N VAL A 124 13.86 7.33 -19.37
CA VAL A 124 15.08 8.14 -19.34
C VAL A 124 14.96 9.15 -20.48
N SER A 125 14.75 10.43 -20.16
CA SER A 125 14.85 11.49 -21.15
C SER A 125 16.31 11.91 -21.23
N LEU A 126 16.90 11.64 -22.40
CA LEU A 126 18.26 12.00 -22.83
C LEU A 126 18.49 13.51 -22.75
#